data_AF-A0A920NNY1-F1
#
_entry.id   AF-A0A920NNY1-F1
#
_cell.length_a   1.000
_cell.length_b   1.000
_cell.length_c   1.000
_cell.angle_alpha   90.00
_cell.angle_beta   90.00
_cell.angle_gamma   90.00
#
_symmetry.space_group_name_H-M   'P 1'
#
loop_
_entity.id
_entity.type
_entity.pdbx_description
1 polymer ?
#
loop_
_entity_poly.entity_id
_entity_poly.type
_entity_poly.pdbx_seq_one_letter_code
_entity_poly.pdbx_strand_id
1 'polypeptide(L)'
;MAHGNCHRNPIWIHTKDAERLGVNNGDLLKITTAIGWFVDKVWVTEAIKPGVVACSHHIGRWRRQNDEGNRFMTNTVNIKNLGEGKWKMETVSGVEPWKTDDPDTNRVWWRDGGVHQNITHATNPDPISGAHCWHQKVRFPSRKRVRNTEIFLWTQISPLNILKNGMNGLKHGKLIPMVYVDHFGWLDP
;
A
#
# COMPACT_ATOMS: atom_id res chain seq x y z
N MET A 1 16.34 -8.00 -16.93
CA MET A 1 15.16 -7.59 -17.72
C MET A 1 14.04 -7.19 -16.76
N ALA A 2 13.83 -5.90 -16.56
CA ALA A 2 12.78 -5.38 -15.69
C ALA A 2 11.43 -5.45 -16.43
N HIS A 3 10.71 -6.57 -16.30
CA HIS A 3 9.34 -6.66 -16.80
C HIS A 3 8.41 -5.77 -15.94
N GLY A 4 8.11 -4.58 -16.46
CA GLY A 4 6.88 -3.81 -16.25
C GLY A 4 6.47 -3.58 -14.79
N ASN A 5 7.05 -2.54 -14.17
CA ASN A 5 6.60 -2.00 -12.89
C ASN A 5 5.43 -1.00 -13.01
N CYS A 6 4.89 -0.74 -14.21
CA CYS A 6 3.82 0.26 -14.40
C CYS A 6 2.44 -0.16 -13.84
N HIS A 7 2.25 -1.42 -13.45
CA HIS A 7 0.97 -1.95 -12.97
C HIS A 7 0.99 -2.30 -11.46
N ARG A 8 2.09 -2.03 -10.75
CA ARG A 8 2.32 -2.47 -9.36
C ARG A 8 3.02 -1.37 -8.56
N ASN A 9 2.66 -1.19 -7.29
CA ASN A 9 3.27 -0.21 -6.40
C ASN A 9 4.03 -0.83 -5.22
N PRO A 10 5.04 -1.69 -5.45
CA PRO A 10 5.72 -2.39 -4.37
C PRO A 10 6.36 -1.42 -3.36
N ILE A 11 6.59 -1.92 -2.14
CA ILE A 11 7.34 -1.23 -1.11
C ILE A 11 8.82 -1.25 -1.43
N TRP A 12 9.39 -0.09 -1.69
CA TRP A 12 10.82 0.07 -1.88
C TRP A 12 11.51 0.08 -0.52
N ILE A 13 12.52 -0.77 -0.40
CA ILE A 13 13.32 -0.92 0.81
C ILE A 13 14.80 -1.04 0.46
N HIS A 14 15.66 -0.39 1.25
CA HIS A 14 17.12 -0.51 1.09
C HIS A 14 17.59 -1.93 1.46
N THR A 15 18.64 -2.46 0.80
CA THR A 15 19.15 -3.82 1.06
C THR A 15 19.44 -4.08 2.54
N LYS A 16 20.17 -3.17 3.20
CA LYS A 16 20.44 -3.21 4.66
C LYS A 16 19.19 -3.37 5.53
N ASP A 17 18.10 -2.72 5.16
CA ASP A 17 16.85 -2.83 5.92
C ASP A 17 16.10 -4.11 5.57
N ALA A 18 16.15 -4.54 4.31
CA ALA A 18 15.59 -5.82 3.85
C ALA A 18 16.27 -7.00 4.56
N GLU A 19 17.59 -6.98 4.66
CA GLU A 19 18.40 -7.96 5.40
C GLU A 19 18.02 -7.99 6.89
N ARG A 20 17.92 -6.82 7.54
CA ARG A 20 17.49 -6.71 8.94
C ARG A 20 16.09 -7.26 9.17
N LEU A 21 15.19 -7.10 8.20
CA LEU A 21 13.81 -7.61 8.26
C LEU A 21 13.70 -9.08 7.80
N GLY A 22 14.72 -9.61 7.13
CA GLY A 22 14.73 -10.95 6.54
C GLY A 22 13.72 -11.09 5.38
N VAL A 23 13.61 -10.08 4.52
CA VAL A 23 12.70 -10.05 3.37
C VAL A 23 13.47 -9.92 2.05
N ASN A 24 12.94 -10.51 0.99
CA ASN A 24 13.48 -10.49 -0.36
C ASN A 24 12.49 -9.86 -1.36
N ASN A 25 12.94 -9.67 -2.60
CA ASN A 25 12.07 -9.23 -3.69
C ASN A 25 10.86 -10.14 -3.85
N GLY A 26 9.67 -9.54 -3.88
CA GLY A 26 8.39 -10.23 -4.03
C GLY A 26 7.77 -10.77 -2.74
N ASP A 27 8.50 -10.75 -1.62
CA ASP A 27 7.92 -11.09 -0.32
C ASP A 27 6.82 -10.10 0.08
N LEU A 28 5.81 -10.58 0.81
CA LEU A 28 4.76 -9.72 1.35
C LEU A 28 5.19 -9.13 2.69
N LEU A 29 5.15 -7.80 2.78
CA LEU A 29 5.44 -7.06 4.00
C LEU A 29 4.17 -6.34 4.47
N LYS A 30 3.89 -6.47 5.77
CA LYS A 30 2.82 -5.71 6.42
C LYS A 30 3.36 -4.36 6.90
N ILE A 31 2.72 -3.29 6.46
CA ILE A 31 3.04 -1.90 6.80
C ILE A 31 1.96 -1.37 7.71
N THR A 32 2.32 -1.01 8.94
CA THR A 32 1.40 -0.50 9.95
C THR A 32 1.52 1.02 10.05
N THR A 33 0.40 1.70 9.94
CA THR A 33 0.28 3.16 10.05
C THR A 33 -0.38 3.54 11.38
N ALA A 34 -0.70 4.81 11.58
CA ALA A 34 -1.41 5.28 12.77
C ALA A 34 -2.86 4.76 12.86
N ILE A 35 -3.53 4.52 11.74
CA ILE A 35 -4.97 4.19 11.69
C ILE A 35 -5.29 2.82 11.10
N GLY A 36 -4.28 2.05 10.72
CA GLY A 36 -4.51 0.78 10.06
C GLY A 36 -3.22 0.09 9.65
N TRP A 37 -3.35 -0.81 8.69
CA TRP A 37 -2.21 -1.46 8.06
C TRP A 37 -2.60 -1.94 6.67
N PHE A 38 -1.60 -2.07 5.80
CA PHE A 38 -1.75 -2.69 4.50
C PHE A 38 -0.60 -3.68 4.26
N VAL A 39 -0.76 -4.56 3.29
CA VAL A 39 0.23 -5.58 2.94
C VAL A 39 0.51 -5.47 1.46
N ASP A 40 1.79 -5.35 1.12
CA ASP A 40 2.22 -5.25 -0.26
C ASP A 40 3.59 -5.93 -0.47
N LYS A 41 3.96 -6.13 -1.74
CA LYS A 41 5.18 -6.80 -2.16
C LYS A 41 6.40 -5.90 -1.92
N VAL A 42 7.51 -6.52 -1.55
CA VAL A 42 8.79 -5.86 -1.35
C VAL A 42 9.56 -5.73 -2.66
N TRP A 43 10.14 -4.55 -2.88
CA TRP A 43 11.17 -4.28 -3.88
C TRP A 43 12.43 -3.77 -3.18
N VAL A 44 13.45 -4.62 -3.11
CA VAL A 44 14.76 -4.35 -2.54
C VAL A 44 15.60 -3.59 -3.56
N THR A 45 16.10 -2.41 -3.18
CA THR A 45 16.90 -1.54 -4.04
C THR A 45 17.83 -0.64 -3.23
N GLU A 46 19.02 -0.34 -3.75
CA GLU A 46 19.92 0.67 -3.17
C GLU A 46 19.51 2.11 -3.52
N ALA A 47 18.48 2.29 -4.37
CA ALA A 47 18.03 3.60 -4.84
C ALA A 47 17.21 4.40 -3.79
N ILE A 48 17.05 3.89 -2.57
CA ILE A 48 16.34 4.56 -1.47
C ILE A 48 17.20 4.61 -0.22
N LYS A 49 17.20 5.74 0.49
CA LYS A 49 18.03 5.90 1.70
C LYS A 49 17.75 4.82 2.77
N PRO A 50 18.78 4.23 3.42
CA PRO A 50 18.60 3.38 4.59
C PRO A 50 17.78 4.03 5.70
N GLY A 51 16.88 3.25 6.30
CA GLY A 51 15.93 3.66 7.31
C GLY A 51 14.72 4.42 6.77
N VAL A 52 14.46 4.35 5.46
CA VAL A 52 13.29 4.94 4.79
C VAL A 52 12.64 3.85 3.92
N VAL A 53 11.32 3.87 3.80
CA VAL A 53 10.61 3.07 2.79
C VAL A 53 9.80 3.97 1.87
N ALA A 54 9.57 3.52 0.64
CA ALA A 54 8.74 4.24 -0.31
C ALA A 54 7.66 3.36 -0.92
N CYS A 55 6.54 3.97 -1.30
CA CYS A 55 5.50 3.34 -2.10
C CYS A 55 4.85 4.41 -2.97
N SER A 56 4.41 4.01 -4.15
CA SER A 56 3.75 4.94 -5.06
C SER A 56 2.24 4.97 -4.90
N HIS A 57 1.64 6.16 -5.04
CA HIS A 57 0.20 6.41 -4.86
C HIS A 57 -0.63 6.30 -6.15
N HIS A 58 0.01 6.10 -7.30
CA HIS A 58 -0.69 6.13 -8.60
C HIS A 58 -1.47 4.84 -8.93
N ILE A 59 -1.26 3.77 -8.16
CA ILE A 59 -1.79 2.42 -8.38
C ILE A 59 -2.58 1.96 -7.13
N GLY A 60 -3.31 0.85 -7.22
CA GLY A 60 -4.19 0.36 -6.16
C GLY A 60 -5.64 0.79 -6.35
N ARG A 61 -6.11 0.90 -7.60
CA ARG A 61 -7.54 1.11 -7.84
C ARG A 61 -8.29 -0.15 -7.45
N TRP A 62 -9.45 0.01 -6.84
CA TRP A 62 -10.26 -1.11 -6.39
C TRP A 62 -11.75 -0.87 -6.69
N ARG A 63 -12.51 -1.97 -6.81
CA ARG A 63 -13.96 -1.97 -6.96
C ARG A 63 -14.56 -3.16 -6.22
N ARG A 64 -15.83 -3.07 -5.82
CA ARG A 64 -16.57 -4.25 -5.34
C ARG A 64 -17.11 -5.03 -6.54
N GLN A 65 -17.55 -6.26 -6.31
CA GLN A 65 -18.13 -7.11 -7.36
C GLN A 65 -19.32 -6.44 -8.06
N ASN A 66 -20.15 -5.74 -7.29
CA ASN A 66 -21.38 -5.08 -7.78
C ASN A 66 -21.13 -3.68 -8.36
N ASP A 67 -19.89 -3.18 -8.34
CA ASP A 67 -19.58 -1.86 -8.86
C ASP A 67 -19.23 -1.97 -10.36
N GLU A 68 -19.91 -1.17 -11.18
CA GLU A 68 -19.50 -0.90 -12.56
C GLU A 68 -18.25 -0.02 -12.56
N GLY A 69 -17.32 -0.28 -13.49
CA GLY A 69 -16.09 0.50 -13.57
C GLY A 69 -15.02 -0.11 -14.46
N ASN A 70 -13.95 0.68 -14.67
CA ASN A 70 -12.79 0.29 -15.48
C ASN A 70 -12.13 -0.97 -14.90
N ARG A 71 -11.97 -2.02 -15.72
CA ARG A 71 -11.37 -3.32 -15.34
C ARG A 71 -9.88 -3.43 -15.66
N PHE A 72 -9.31 -2.51 -16.45
CA PHE A 72 -7.92 -2.56 -16.90
C PHE A 72 -6.91 -2.41 -15.76
N MET A 73 -7.22 -1.68 -14.69
CA MET A 73 -6.25 -1.38 -13.61
C MET A 73 -6.84 -1.51 -12.21
N THR A 74 -7.93 -2.26 -12.06
CA THR A 74 -8.74 -2.25 -10.83
C THR A 74 -8.84 -3.65 -10.24
N ASN A 75 -8.40 -3.80 -8.99
CA ASN A 75 -8.60 -5.03 -8.23
C ASN A 75 -10.05 -5.15 -7.76
N THR A 76 -10.59 -6.37 -7.78
CA THR A 76 -11.89 -6.65 -7.16
C THR A 76 -11.68 -6.96 -5.69
N VAL A 77 -12.33 -6.20 -4.80
CA VAL A 77 -12.15 -6.31 -3.36
C VAL A 77 -13.45 -6.66 -2.65
N ASN A 78 -13.33 -7.34 -1.51
CA ASN A 78 -14.41 -7.50 -0.55
C ASN A 78 -14.15 -6.59 0.65
N ILE A 79 -15.16 -5.83 1.07
CA ILE A 79 -15.10 -4.93 2.21
C ILE A 79 -16.00 -5.46 3.31
N LYS A 80 -15.41 -5.74 4.47
CA LYS A 80 -16.10 -6.27 5.65
C LYS A 80 -16.06 -5.22 6.77
N ASN A 81 -17.24 -4.89 7.29
CA ASN A 81 -17.37 -4.17 8.56
C ASN A 81 -17.22 -5.18 9.70
N LEU A 82 -16.27 -4.96 10.58
CA LEU A 82 -15.98 -5.84 11.72
C LEU A 82 -16.55 -5.30 13.05
N GLY A 83 -17.35 -4.23 13.00
CA GLY A 83 -17.86 -3.52 14.17
C GLY A 83 -16.83 -2.57 14.78
N GLU A 84 -17.28 -1.70 15.70
CA GLU A 84 -16.40 -0.78 16.46
C GLU A 84 -15.48 0.09 15.57
N GLY A 85 -15.96 0.49 14.39
CA GLY A 85 -15.15 1.26 13.43
C GLY A 85 -14.02 0.46 12.77
N LYS A 86 -13.96 -0.86 12.90
CA LYS A 86 -12.97 -1.72 12.24
C LYS A 86 -13.49 -2.13 10.87
N TRP A 87 -12.66 -1.96 9.86
CA TRP A 87 -12.95 -2.36 8.48
C TRP A 87 -11.78 -3.17 7.92
N LYS A 88 -12.12 -4.22 7.17
CA LYS A 88 -11.13 -5.01 6.43
C LYS A 88 -11.49 -5.02 4.95
N MET A 89 -10.50 -4.73 4.12
CA MET A 89 -10.57 -4.85 2.66
C MET A 89 -9.61 -5.94 2.21
N GLU A 90 -10.12 -6.91 1.48
CA GLU A 90 -9.35 -8.07 0.99
C GLU A 90 -9.47 -8.12 -0.53
N THR A 91 -8.33 -8.27 -1.23
CA THR A 91 -8.35 -8.52 -2.68
C THR A 91 -8.94 -9.91 -2.94
N VAL A 92 -10.03 -9.96 -3.69
CA VAL A 92 -10.71 -11.19 -4.11
C VAL A 92 -10.14 -11.69 -5.44
N SER A 93 -9.98 -10.78 -6.40
CA SER A 93 -9.33 -11.06 -7.68
C SER A 93 -8.54 -9.85 -8.16
N GLY A 94 -7.43 -10.12 -8.83
CA GLY A 94 -6.61 -9.11 -9.48
C GLY A 94 -7.17 -8.71 -10.84
N VAL A 95 -6.34 -8.04 -11.64
CA VAL A 95 -6.67 -7.73 -13.03
C VAL A 95 -6.56 -9.00 -13.88
N GLU A 96 -7.53 -9.20 -14.78
CA GLU A 96 -7.55 -10.31 -15.72
C GLU A 96 -8.16 -9.86 -17.05
N PRO A 97 -7.85 -10.50 -18.18
CA PRO A 97 -8.53 -10.25 -19.44
C PRO A 97 -9.98 -10.72 -19.37
N TRP A 98 -10.85 -10.05 -20.13
CA TRP A 98 -12.27 -10.39 -20.24
C TRP A 98 -12.72 -10.23 -21.69
N LYS A 99 -13.71 -11.03 -22.10
CA LYS A 99 -14.22 -11.01 -23.47
C LYS A 99 -15.20 -9.86 -23.68
N THR A 100 -14.91 -8.99 -24.62
CA THR A 100 -15.84 -7.99 -25.18
C THR A 100 -15.64 -7.87 -26.70
N ASP A 101 -16.41 -6.99 -27.33
CA ASP A 101 -16.24 -6.63 -28.75
C ASP A 101 -14.95 -5.83 -29.01
N ASP A 102 -14.36 -5.23 -27.96
CA ASP A 102 -13.05 -4.58 -28.04
C ASP A 102 -11.94 -5.64 -27.87
N PRO A 103 -11.12 -5.89 -28.90
CA PRO A 103 -10.08 -6.92 -28.86
C PRO A 103 -8.99 -6.68 -27.80
N ASP A 104 -8.79 -5.45 -27.34
CA ASP A 104 -7.72 -5.14 -26.39
C ASP A 104 -8.04 -5.60 -24.96
N THR A 105 -9.32 -5.76 -24.62
CA THR A 105 -9.76 -6.32 -23.33
C THR A 105 -9.28 -7.75 -23.09
N ASN A 106 -9.10 -8.52 -24.17
CA ASN A 106 -8.58 -9.90 -24.12
C ASN A 106 -7.04 -9.96 -24.04
N ARG A 107 -6.35 -8.84 -24.27
CA ARG A 107 -4.87 -8.78 -24.33
C ARG A 107 -4.23 -8.35 -23.02
N VAL A 108 -5.03 -8.08 -21.99
CA VAL A 108 -4.56 -7.72 -20.65
C VAL A 108 -3.74 -8.86 -20.05
N TRP A 109 -2.43 -8.68 -19.96
CA TRP A 109 -1.48 -9.71 -19.51
C TRP A 109 -0.96 -9.49 -18.09
N TRP A 110 -1.12 -8.30 -17.53
CA TRP A 110 -0.78 -8.03 -16.13
C TRP A 110 -1.86 -8.57 -15.19
N ARG A 111 -1.44 -8.97 -13.99
CA ARG A 111 -2.29 -9.67 -13.01
C ARG A 111 -2.45 -8.93 -11.69
N ASP A 112 -1.73 -7.85 -11.53
CA ASP A 112 -1.62 -7.10 -10.29
C ASP A 112 -2.08 -5.67 -10.57
N GLY A 113 -3.00 -5.18 -9.76
CA GLY A 113 -3.47 -3.78 -9.76
C GLY A 113 -2.95 -2.96 -8.58
N GLY A 114 -2.03 -3.54 -7.79
CA GLY A 114 -1.39 -2.95 -6.60
C GLY A 114 -2.33 -2.72 -5.41
N VAL A 115 -1.87 -1.93 -4.45
CA VAL A 115 -2.51 -1.77 -3.13
C VAL A 115 -2.86 -0.31 -2.87
N HIS A 116 -4.08 -0.04 -2.40
CA HIS A 116 -4.55 1.33 -2.10
C HIS A 116 -4.08 1.80 -0.71
N GLN A 117 -2.80 2.13 -0.56
CA GLN A 117 -2.19 2.47 0.73
C GLN A 117 -2.73 3.77 1.37
N ASN A 118 -3.21 4.72 0.58
CA ASN A 118 -3.66 6.04 1.06
C ASN A 118 -4.76 5.93 2.12
N ILE A 119 -5.64 4.92 2.02
CA ILE A 119 -6.74 4.73 2.97
C ILE A 119 -6.24 4.44 4.40
N THR A 120 -5.00 4.00 4.55
CA THR A 120 -4.38 3.75 5.86
C THR A 120 -3.60 4.96 6.39
N HIS A 121 -3.51 6.06 5.65
CA HIS A 121 -2.81 7.27 6.08
C HIS A 121 -3.80 8.26 6.68
N ALA A 122 -3.53 8.67 7.92
CA ALA A 122 -4.46 9.52 8.65
C ALA A 122 -4.43 10.95 8.12
N THR A 123 -5.57 11.64 8.18
CA THR A 123 -5.63 13.08 7.90
C THR A 123 -4.68 13.83 8.81
N ASN A 124 -3.65 14.45 8.21
CA ASN A 124 -2.62 15.19 8.92
C ASN A 124 -2.40 16.53 8.21
N PRO A 125 -3.22 17.56 8.49
CA PRO A 125 -3.11 18.84 7.80
C PRO A 125 -1.93 19.67 8.33
N ASP A 126 -1.21 20.32 7.43
CA ASP A 126 -0.26 21.38 7.75
C ASP A 126 -0.99 22.52 8.48
N PRO A 127 -0.53 22.96 9.66
CA PRO A 127 -1.26 23.91 10.49
C PRO A 127 -1.41 25.31 9.87
N ILE A 128 -0.62 25.64 8.84
CA ILE A 128 -0.65 26.96 8.20
C ILE A 128 -1.53 26.93 6.96
N SER A 129 -1.26 26.00 6.04
CA SER A 129 -1.93 25.92 4.73
C SER A 129 -3.17 25.02 4.71
N GLY A 130 -3.31 24.13 5.70
CA GLY A 130 -4.34 23.07 5.70
C GLY A 130 -4.05 21.92 4.73
N ALA A 131 -2.96 21.95 3.98
CA ALA A 131 -2.60 20.90 3.03
C ALA A 131 -2.28 19.57 3.73
N HIS A 132 -2.64 18.44 3.14
CA HIS A 132 -2.38 17.13 3.74
C HIS A 132 -0.89 16.74 3.67
N CYS A 133 -0.31 16.43 4.83
CA CYS A 133 1.07 15.93 4.96
C CYS A 133 1.13 14.42 4.73
N TRP A 134 1.44 14.03 3.50
CA TRP A 134 1.50 12.63 3.07
C TRP A 134 2.66 11.83 3.67
N HIS A 135 3.80 12.47 3.98
CA HIS A 135 4.94 11.80 4.59
C HIS A 135 4.65 11.45 6.06
N GLN A 136 4.35 10.18 6.30
CA GLN A 136 3.98 9.66 7.62
C GLN A 136 4.94 8.55 8.07
N LYS A 137 5.00 8.32 9.38
CA LYS A 137 5.79 7.23 9.95
C LYS A 137 5.00 5.92 9.89
N VAL A 138 5.69 4.84 9.57
CA VAL A 138 5.16 3.48 9.55
C VAL A 138 5.98 2.55 10.44
N ARG A 139 5.45 1.34 10.67
CA ARG A 139 6.12 0.27 11.40
C ARG A 139 5.94 -1.07 10.72
N PHE A 140 6.91 -1.95 10.91
CA PHE A 140 6.85 -3.35 10.48
C PHE A 140 6.64 -4.23 11.70
N PRO A 141 5.63 -5.12 11.71
CA PRO A 141 5.47 -6.09 12.79
C PRO A 141 6.62 -7.12 12.74
N SER A 142 6.99 -7.66 13.90
CA SER A 142 7.92 -8.79 13.96
C SER A 142 7.26 -10.03 13.33
N ARG A 143 7.78 -10.44 12.17
CA ARG A 143 7.62 -11.77 11.55
C ARG A 143 6.20 -12.38 11.57
N LYS A 144 5.20 -11.70 11.00
CA LYS A 144 3.99 -12.42 10.54
C LYS A 144 4.09 -12.64 9.03
N ARG A 145 4.24 -13.91 8.63
CA ARG A 145 4.13 -14.33 7.23
C ARG A 145 2.70 -14.05 6.77
N VAL A 146 2.54 -13.02 5.95
CA VAL A 146 1.25 -12.71 5.33
C VAL A 146 1.13 -13.52 4.05
N ARG A 147 -0.08 -14.01 3.76
CA ARG A 147 -0.32 -14.87 2.59
C ARG A 147 -0.89 -14.09 1.39
N ASN A 148 -1.67 -13.04 1.64
CA ASN A 148 -2.39 -12.27 0.62
C ASN A 148 -2.19 -10.76 0.81
N THR A 149 -2.42 -9.98 -0.26
CA THR A 149 -2.56 -8.52 -0.17
C THR A 149 -3.87 -8.18 0.55
N GLU A 150 -3.77 -7.47 1.66
CA GLU A 150 -4.89 -7.12 2.53
C GLU A 150 -4.71 -5.69 3.06
N ILE A 151 -5.82 -4.99 3.26
CA ILE A 151 -5.87 -3.67 3.88
C ILE A 151 -6.81 -3.73 5.07
N PHE A 152 -6.43 -3.09 6.16
CA PHE A 152 -7.23 -2.98 7.37
C PHE A 152 -7.20 -1.56 7.89
N LEU A 153 -8.36 -1.09 8.34
CA LEU A 153 -8.57 0.27 8.79
C LEU A 153 -9.34 0.29 10.11
N TRP A 154 -9.00 1.25 10.96
CA TRP A 154 -9.82 1.66 12.08
C TRP A 154 -10.32 3.10 11.88
N THR A 155 -11.60 3.26 11.58
CA THR A 155 -12.24 4.54 11.26
C THR A 155 -12.58 5.38 12.48
N GLN A 156 -12.52 4.80 13.69
CA GLN A 156 -12.80 5.52 14.94
C GLN A 156 -11.55 6.15 15.59
N ILE A 157 -10.36 6.10 14.95
CA ILE A 157 -9.16 6.76 15.51
C ILE A 157 -9.43 8.24 15.28
N SER A 158 -9.73 8.93 16.38
CA SER A 158 -9.80 10.37 16.41
C SER A 158 -8.47 10.94 15.90
N PRO A 159 -8.47 11.82 14.88
CA PRO A 159 -7.27 12.54 14.45
C PRO A 159 -6.61 13.27 15.63
N LEU A 160 -7.39 13.78 16.58
CA LEU A 160 -6.90 14.39 17.82
C LEU A 160 -6.13 13.41 18.72
N ASN A 161 -6.48 12.12 18.74
CA ASN A 161 -5.75 11.12 19.51
C ASN A 161 -4.42 10.73 18.85
N ILE A 162 -4.33 10.80 17.52
CA ILE A 162 -3.06 10.64 16.78
C ILE A 162 -2.14 11.83 17.05
N LEU A 163 -2.69 13.05 16.97
CA LEU A 163 -1.95 14.30 17.19
C LEU A 163 -1.47 14.43 18.64
N LYS A 164 -2.29 14.04 19.63
CA LYS A 164 -1.95 14.15 21.07
C LYS A 164 -0.99 13.05 21.55
N ASN A 165 -1.14 11.82 21.09
CA ASN A 165 -0.36 10.69 21.62
C ASN A 165 0.79 10.24 20.70
N GLY A 166 0.84 10.74 19.46
CA GLY A 166 1.67 10.15 18.41
C GLY A 166 1.39 8.65 18.24
N MET A 167 2.24 7.94 17.51
CA MET A 167 2.20 6.47 17.47
C MET A 167 2.71 5.81 18.78
N ASN A 168 2.84 6.55 19.89
CA ASN A 168 3.41 6.03 21.15
C ASN A 168 2.48 5.05 21.88
N GLY A 169 1.18 5.02 21.55
CA GLY A 169 0.21 4.07 22.10
C GLY A 169 0.36 2.62 21.58
N LEU A 170 1.14 2.40 20.53
CA LEU A 170 1.42 1.07 19.95
C LEU A 170 2.81 0.64 20.46
N LYS A 171 2.87 -0.21 21.50
CA LYS A 171 4.04 -0.36 22.37
C LYS A 171 5.32 -1.01 21.80
N HIS A 172 5.41 -1.38 20.51
CA HIS A 172 6.58 -2.12 19.98
C HIS A 172 6.95 -1.75 18.53
N GLY A 173 8.25 -1.57 18.25
CA GLY A 173 8.84 -1.42 16.90
C GLY A 173 9.40 -0.01 16.55
N LYS A 174 10.50 0.05 15.79
CA LYS A 174 11.12 1.30 15.31
C LYS A 174 10.19 1.99 14.31
N LEU A 175 9.93 3.28 14.51
CA LEU A 175 9.23 4.12 13.54
C LEU A 175 10.13 4.42 12.35
N ILE A 176 9.63 4.18 11.15
CA ILE A 176 10.36 4.37 9.89
C ILE A 176 9.56 5.33 9.02
N PRO A 177 10.15 6.43 8.50
CA PRO A 177 9.46 7.32 7.58
C PRO A 177 9.10 6.57 6.29
N MET A 178 7.87 6.78 5.84
CA MET A 178 7.40 6.35 4.53
C MET A 178 7.27 7.57 3.62
N VAL A 179 7.89 7.50 2.45
CA VAL A 179 7.82 8.53 1.42
C VAL A 179 6.95 8.07 0.24
N TYR A 180 6.27 9.03 -0.38
CA TYR A 180 5.50 8.78 -1.58
C TYR A 180 6.39 9.05 -2.80
N VAL A 181 6.46 8.08 -3.70
CA VAL A 181 7.23 8.19 -4.95
C VAL A 181 6.29 8.14 -6.15
N ASP A 182 6.57 8.92 -7.18
CA ASP A 182 5.82 8.81 -8.43
C ASP A 182 6.31 7.60 -9.24
N HIS A 183 5.39 6.93 -9.94
CA HIS A 183 5.70 5.74 -10.77
C HIS A 183 6.72 6.06 -11.88
N PHE A 184 6.82 7.32 -12.29
CA PHE A 184 7.58 7.78 -13.45
C PHE A 184 9.03 8.19 -13.12
N GLY A 185 9.71 7.43 -12.25
CA GLY A 185 11.12 7.66 -11.91
C GLY A 185 12.14 6.88 -12.72
N TRP A 186 11.71 5.95 -13.59
CA TRP A 186 12.61 5.07 -14.35
C TRP A 186 12.07 4.83 -15.76
N LEU A 187 12.24 5.84 -16.64
CA LEU A 187 12.66 5.55 -17.99
C LEU A 187 14.19 5.48 -17.89
N ASP A 188 14.79 4.29 -18.01
CA ASP A 188 16.23 4.20 -18.28
C ASP A 188 16.52 5.00 -19.57
N PRO A 189 17.71 5.64 -19.68
CA PRO A 189 18.12 6.45 -20.83
C PRO A 189 18.15 5.69 -22.16
#